data_AF-A0A431LGL6-F1
#
_entry.id   AF-A0A431LGL6-F1
#
_cell.length_a   1.000
_cell.length_b   1.000
_cell.length_c   1.000
_cell.angle_alpha   90.00
_cell.angle_beta   90.00
_cell.angle_gamma   90.00
#
_symmetry.space_group_name_H-M   'P 1'
#
loop_
_entity.id
_entity.type
_entity.pdbx_description
1 polymer ?
#
loop_
_entity_poly.entity_id
_entity_poly.type
_entity_poly.pdbx_seq_one_letter_code
_entity_poly.pdbx_strand_id
1 'polypeptide(L)'
;PRIHYGEAYNRKGEFWKFMEWHSYPGKAEDGFLDIRTSAGAIIDFQRNHATVSLIDSASWKTNPPGVKESDISLQTLQAAGR
;
A
#
# COMPACT_ATOMS: atom_id res chain seq x y z
N PRO A 1 6.74 -4.09 -14.62
CA PRO A 1 5.26 -4.00 -14.74
C PRO A 1 4.70 -3.08 -13.64
N ARG A 2 3.79 -2.15 -13.99
CA ARG A 2 3.12 -1.26 -13.02
C ARG A 2 1.64 -1.63 -12.95
N ILE A 3 1.07 -1.67 -11.74
CA ILE A 3 -0.37 -1.86 -11.58
C ILE A 3 -1.01 -0.51 -11.87
N HIS A 4 -1.96 -0.47 -12.81
CA HIS A 4 -2.68 0.75 -13.15
C HIS A 4 -4.03 0.82 -12.43
N TYR A 5 -4.74 -0.30 -12.43
CA TYR A 5 -5.99 -0.45 -11.72
C TYR A 5 -6.19 -1.88 -11.26
N GLY A 6 -7.16 -2.07 -10.38
CA GLY A 6 -7.66 -3.38 -9.98
C GLY A 6 -9.16 -3.33 -9.76
N GLU A 7 -9.78 -4.49 -9.83
CA GLU A 7 -11.20 -4.67 -9.55
C GLU A 7 -11.35 -5.71 -8.44
N ALA A 8 -12.30 -5.47 -7.55
CA ALA A 8 -12.72 -6.43 -6.55
C ALA A 8 -14.18 -6.81 -6.75
N TYR A 9 -14.46 -8.10 -6.61
CA TYR A 9 -15.78 -8.69 -6.70
C TYR A 9 -16.13 -9.31 -5.35
N ASN A 10 -17.41 -9.22 -4.96
CA ASN A 10 -17.86 -9.82 -3.70
C ASN A 10 -17.97 -11.35 -3.83
N ARG A 11 -18.36 -12.05 -2.75
CA ARG A 11 -18.50 -13.51 -2.74
C ARG A 11 -19.54 -14.07 -3.72
N LYS A 12 -20.43 -13.22 -4.24
CA LYS A 12 -21.42 -13.57 -5.26
C LYS A 12 -20.92 -13.31 -6.69
N GLY A 13 -19.72 -12.78 -6.85
CA GLY A 13 -19.17 -12.37 -8.14
C GLY A 13 -19.67 -11.02 -8.63
N GLU A 14 -20.36 -10.24 -7.79
CA GLU A 14 -20.84 -8.90 -8.16
C GLU A 14 -19.71 -7.89 -8.00
N PHE A 15 -19.64 -6.93 -8.92
CA PHE A 15 -18.68 -5.85 -8.85
C PHE A 15 -18.82 -5.08 -7.53
N TRP A 16 -17.70 -4.82 -6.87
CA TRP A 16 -17.67 -4.18 -5.55
C TRP A 16 -16.81 -2.94 -5.54
N LYS A 17 -15.54 -3.04 -5.92
CA LYS A 17 -14.60 -1.91 -5.85
C LYS A 17 -13.78 -1.75 -7.11
N PHE A 18 -13.59 -0.50 -7.51
CA PHE A 18 -12.54 -0.11 -8.43
C PHE A 18 -11.37 0.49 -7.65
N MET A 19 -10.16 0.17 -8.06
CA MET A 19 -8.93 0.67 -7.45
C MET A 19 -8.06 1.28 -8.55
N GLU A 20 -7.64 2.53 -8.40
CA GLU A 20 -6.65 3.17 -9.27
C GLU A 20 -5.36 3.39 -8.49
N TRP A 21 -4.22 3.22 -9.17
CA TRP A 21 -2.89 3.33 -8.57
C TRP A 21 -1.99 4.28 -9.35
N HIS A 22 -1.36 5.20 -8.63
CA HIS A 22 -0.36 6.11 -9.17
C HIS A 22 1.02 5.68 -8.68
N SER A 23 1.74 5.00 -9.57
CA SER A 23 3.06 4.47 -9.26
C SER A 23 4.16 5.00 -10.18
N TYR A 24 5.38 5.11 -9.65
CA TYR A 24 6.57 5.56 -10.36
C TYR A 24 7.82 4.78 -9.90
N PRO A 25 8.89 4.73 -10.71
CA PRO A 25 10.15 4.12 -10.28
C PRO A 25 10.79 4.90 -9.13
N GLY A 26 11.21 4.20 -8.08
CA GLY A 26 11.99 4.73 -6.98
C GLY A 26 13.34 4.03 -6.84
N LYS A 27 14.17 4.56 -5.93
CA LYS A 27 15.45 3.95 -5.55
C LYS A 27 15.45 3.67 -4.06
N ALA A 28 15.54 2.41 -3.68
CA ALA A 28 15.67 1.95 -2.30
C ALA A 28 17.01 2.35 -1.68
N GLU A 29 17.12 2.25 -0.35
CA GLU A 29 18.34 2.64 0.38
C GLU A 29 19.55 1.73 0.05
N ASP A 30 19.29 0.49 -0.36
CA ASP A 30 20.29 -0.49 -0.84
C ASP A 30 20.61 -0.39 -2.34
N GLY A 31 19.99 0.56 -3.05
CA GLY A 31 20.17 0.77 -4.48
C GLY A 31 19.22 -0.03 -5.38
N PHE A 32 18.34 -0.87 -4.82
CA PHE A 32 17.30 -1.57 -5.59
C PHE A 32 16.33 -0.57 -6.24
N LEU A 33 15.90 -0.86 -7.47
CA LEU A 33 14.90 -0.06 -8.18
C LEU A 33 13.51 -0.63 -7.90
N ASP A 34 12.72 0.09 -7.11
CA ASP A 34 11.36 -0.29 -6.76
C ASP A 34 10.32 0.48 -7.60
N ILE A 35 9.07 0.00 -7.56
CA ILE A 35 7.92 0.75 -8.08
C ILE A 35 7.13 1.23 -6.86
N ARG A 36 7.12 2.55 -6.62
CA ARG A 36 6.45 3.18 -5.48
C ARG A 36 5.08 3.66 -5.87
N THR A 37 4.06 3.32 -5.10
CA THR A 37 2.69 3.81 -5.27
C THR A 37 2.46 4.98 -4.34
N SER A 38 2.58 6.21 -4.84
CA SER A 38 2.43 7.44 -4.03
C SER A 38 0.98 7.82 -3.78
N ALA A 39 0.05 7.34 -4.59
CA ALA A 39 -1.36 7.57 -4.38
C ALA A 39 -2.20 6.41 -4.89
N GLY A 40 -3.38 6.24 -4.28
CA GLY A 40 -4.40 5.32 -4.76
C GLY A 40 -5.79 5.77 -4.35
N ALA A 41 -6.76 5.46 -5.19
CA ALA A 41 -8.17 5.66 -4.92
C ALA A 41 -8.88 4.32 -4.93
N ILE A 42 -9.65 4.03 -3.89
CA ILE A 42 -10.49 2.84 -3.78
C ILE A 42 -11.94 3.31 -3.72
N ILE A 43 -12.69 3.02 -4.76
CA ILE A 43 -14.10 3.40 -4.90
C ILE A 43 -14.95 2.17 -4.60
N ASP A 44 -15.70 2.22 -3.51
CA ASP A 44 -16.68 1.20 -3.13
C ASP A 44 -18.04 1.54 -3.72
N PHE A 45 -18.41 0.85 -4.79
CA PHE A 45 -19.66 1.09 -5.53
C PHE A 45 -20.89 0.61 -4.76
N GLN A 46 -20.74 -0.40 -3.89
CA GLN A 46 -21.86 -0.93 -3.10
C GLN A 46 -22.21 0.00 -1.93
N ARG A 47 -21.27 0.84 -1.49
CA ARG A 47 -21.47 1.81 -0.39
C ARG A 47 -21.48 3.27 -0.84
N ASN A 48 -21.27 3.55 -2.12
CA ASN A 48 -21.11 4.91 -2.65
C ASN A 48 -20.09 5.73 -1.84
N HIS A 49 -18.92 5.14 -1.59
CA HIS A 49 -17.88 5.73 -0.74
C HIS A 49 -16.51 5.51 -1.37
N ALA A 50 -15.65 6.53 -1.31
CA ALA A 50 -14.27 6.44 -1.78
C ALA A 50 -13.28 6.67 -0.64
N THR A 51 -12.21 5.89 -0.61
CA THR A 51 -11.04 6.13 0.21
C THR A 51 -9.88 6.52 -0.69
N VAL A 52 -9.22 7.63 -0.38
CA VAL A 52 -8.01 8.08 -1.07
C VAL A 52 -6.83 7.98 -0.12
N SER A 53 -5.76 7.34 -0.57
CA SER A 53 -4.48 7.27 0.15
C SER A 53 -3.48 8.15 -0.57
N LEU A 54 -2.90 9.10 0.18
CA LEU A 54 -1.81 9.96 -0.29
C LEU A 54 -0.60 9.67 0.59
N ILE A 55 0.48 9.17 -0.02
CA ILE A 55 1.68 8.76 0.71
C ILE A 55 2.71 9.89 0.65
N ASP A 56 3.28 10.23 1.81
CA ASP A 56 4.42 11.12 1.89
C ASP A 56 5.66 10.43 1.30
N SER A 57 5.98 10.79 0.07
CA SER A 57 7.11 10.21 -0.65
C SER A 57 8.46 10.66 -0.10
N ALA A 58 8.53 11.74 0.68
CA ALA A 58 9.78 12.22 1.28
C ALA A 58 10.23 11.35 2.46
N SER A 59 9.28 10.78 3.20
CA SER A 59 9.56 9.86 4.31
C SER A 59 9.57 8.37 3.92
N TRP A 60 9.16 8.04 2.69
CA TRP A 60 9.16 6.66 2.20
C TRP A 60 10.57 6.06 2.17
N LYS A 61 10.74 4.92 2.86
CA LYS A 61 11.96 4.10 2.83
C LYS A 61 11.66 2.69 2.31
N THR A 62 12.53 2.21 1.43
CA THR A 62 12.51 0.82 0.94
C THR A 62 13.83 0.17 1.29
N ASN A 63 13.75 -1.06 1.81
CA ASN A 63 14.88 -1.83 2.34
C ASN A 63 15.78 -1.03 3.31
N PRO A 64 15.20 -0.34 4.32
CA PRO A 64 16.02 0.40 5.27
C PRO A 64 16.96 -0.54 6.05
N PRO A 65 18.21 -0.13 6.31
CA PRO A 65 19.19 -0.98 6.98
C PRO A 65 18.75 -1.23 8.42
N GLY A 66 18.99 -2.47 8.89
CA GLY A 66 18.78 -2.83 10.28
C GLY A 66 17.36 -3.26 10.65
N VAL A 67 16.40 -3.22 9.71
CA VAL A 67 15.07 -3.82 9.92
C VAL A 67 15.18 -5.35 9.90
N LYS A 68 14.58 -5.99 10.91
CA LYS A 68 14.60 -7.43 11.18
C LYS A 68 13.19 -7.97 11.31
N GLU A 69 13.03 -9.28 11.22
CA GLU A 69 11.74 -9.96 11.45
C GLU A 69 11.13 -9.61 12.82
N SER A 70 11.97 -9.49 13.86
CA SER A 70 11.53 -9.13 15.21
C SER A 70 10.86 -7.75 15.30
N ASP A 71 11.17 -6.83 14.37
CA ASP A 71 10.56 -5.51 14.32
C ASP A 71 9.10 -5.57 13.84
N ILE A 72 8.71 -6.67 13.19
CA ILE A 72 7.37 -6.94 12.68
C ILE A 72 6.81 -8.18 13.42
N SER A 73 6.57 -8.03 14.72
CA SER A 73 6.06 -9.11 15.57
C SER A 73 4.85 -8.67 16.41
N LEU A 74 4.04 -9.64 16.85
CA LEU A 74 2.93 -9.39 17.78
C LEU A 74 3.43 -8.74 19.08
N GLN A 75 4.58 -9.20 19.57
CA GLN A 75 5.21 -8.70 20.78
C GLN A 75 5.56 -7.21 20.65
N THR A 76 6.12 -6.80 19.51
CA THR A 76 6.42 -5.39 19.20
C THR A 76 5.14 -4.55 19.18
N LEU A 77 4.06 -5.03 18.55
CA LEU A 77 2.76 -4.34 18.57
C LEU A 77 2.19 -4.20 19.98
N GLN A 78 2.28 -5.25 20.80
CA GLN A 78 1.80 -5.25 22.18
C GLN A 78 2.59 -4.30 23.09
N ALA A 79 3.90 -4.15 22.85
CA ALA A 79 4.75 -3.24 23.61
C ALA A 79 4.39 -1.76 23.34
N ALA A 80 4.00 -1.42 22.12
CA ALA A 80 3.61 -0.05 21.76
C ALA A 80 2.19 0.35 22.22
N GLY A 81 1.32 -0.62 22.50
CA GLY A 81 -0.06 -0.39 22.95
C GLY A 81 -0.27 -0.37 24.46
N ARG A 82 0.79 -0.55 25.25
CA ARG A 82 0.79 -0.39 26.72
C ARG A 82 1.27 1.01 27.08
#